data_AF-A0A0J9YAV1-F1
#
_entry.id   AF-A0A0J9YAV1-F1
#
_cell.length_a   1.000
_cell.length_b   1.000
_cell.length_c   1.000
_cell.angle_alpha   90.00
_cell.angle_beta   90.00
_cell.angle_gamma   90.00
#
_symmetry.space_group_name_H-M   'P 1'
#
loop_
_entity.id
_entity.type
_entity.pdbx_description
1 polymer ?
#
loop_
_entity_poly.entity_id
_entity_poly.type
_entity_poly.pdbx_seq_one_letter_code
_entity_poly.pdbx_strand_id
1 'polypeptide(L)'
;VIQYASQGRYEVAVPLCKQALEDLEKTSGHDHPDVATMLNILALVYRDQNKYKEAANLLNEALHIREKCLGENHPAVAATLNNLAVLYGKRGKYKDAEPLCKRALEIRENVLGADHPDVAKQLNNLALIISSEYGNLDYTRLSR
;
A
#
# COMPACT_ATOMS: atom_id res chain seq x y z
N VAL A 1 -4.95 -9.56 15.52
CA VAL A 1 -3.74 -9.35 14.68
C VAL A 1 -3.05 -8.03 14.97
N ILE A 2 -3.71 -6.88 14.78
CA ILE A 2 -3.10 -5.54 14.91
C ILE A 2 -2.46 -5.30 16.29
N GLN A 3 -3.14 -5.66 17.38
CA GLN A 3 -2.58 -5.51 18.73
C GLN A 3 -1.27 -6.29 18.92
N TYR A 4 -1.19 -7.53 18.46
CA TYR A 4 0.04 -8.33 18.54
C TYR A 4 1.16 -7.71 17.69
N ALA A 5 0.85 -7.23 16.49
CA ALA A 5 1.82 -6.56 15.63
C ALA A 5 2.38 -5.28 16.28
N SER A 6 1.52 -4.47 16.92
CA SER A 6 1.98 -3.26 17.63
C SER A 6 2.89 -3.55 18.84
N GLN A 7 2.82 -4.76 19.39
CA GLN A 7 3.70 -5.24 20.47
C GLN A 7 4.97 -5.91 19.94
N GLY A 8 5.19 -5.92 18.62
CA GLY A 8 6.31 -6.64 17.98
C GLY A 8 6.14 -8.16 17.97
N ARG A 9 4.98 -8.69 18.39
CA ARG A 9 4.68 -10.13 18.46
C ARG A 9 4.24 -10.68 17.09
N TYR A 10 5.14 -10.59 16.12
CA TYR A 10 4.89 -10.97 14.73
C TYR A 10 4.73 -12.48 14.55
N GLU A 11 5.39 -13.27 15.40
CA GLU A 11 5.27 -14.73 15.47
C GLU A 11 3.85 -15.19 15.79
N VAL A 12 3.05 -14.35 16.45
CA VAL A 12 1.63 -14.59 16.70
C VAL A 12 0.76 -13.89 15.65
N ALA A 13 1.09 -12.64 15.29
CA ALA A 13 0.27 -11.85 14.38
C ALA A 13 0.19 -12.47 12.97
N VAL A 14 1.31 -12.95 12.42
CA VAL A 14 1.38 -13.47 11.05
C VAL A 14 0.58 -14.77 10.87
N PRO A 15 0.76 -15.83 11.70
CA PRO A 15 -0.03 -17.05 11.56
C PRO A 15 -1.52 -16.82 11.72
N LEU A 16 -1.94 -16.00 12.70
CA LEU A 16 -3.35 -15.66 12.89
C LEU A 16 -3.94 -14.97 11.66
N CYS A 17 -3.19 -14.06 11.04
CA CYS A 17 -3.64 -13.36 9.85
C CYS A 17 -3.74 -14.28 8.63
N LYS A 18 -2.78 -15.21 8.47
CA LYS A 18 -2.80 -16.21 7.39
C LYS A 18 -3.95 -17.20 7.53
N GLN A 19 -4.20 -17.68 8.76
CA GLN A 19 -5.32 -18.58 9.03
C GLN A 19 -6.66 -17.88 8.71
N ALA A 20 -6.85 -16.64 9.20
CA ALA A 20 -8.05 -15.88 8.92
C ALA A 20 -8.24 -15.59 7.42
N LEU A 21 -7.16 -15.37 6.68
CA LEU A 21 -7.19 -15.21 5.22
C LEU A 21 -7.64 -16.52 4.54
N GLU A 22 -7.05 -17.65 4.91
CA GLU A 22 -7.41 -18.97 4.34
C GLU A 22 -8.87 -19.34 4.62
N ASP A 23 -9.34 -19.12 5.84
CA ASP A 23 -10.74 -19.39 6.22
C ASP A 23 -11.70 -18.51 5.39
N LEU A 24 -11.36 -17.23 5.23
CA LEU A 24 -12.16 -16.27 4.46
C LEU A 24 -12.19 -16.61 2.96
N GLU A 25 -11.06 -17.01 2.38
CA GLU A 25 -11.00 -17.46 0.99
C GLU A 25 -11.88 -18.70 0.75
N LYS A 26 -11.91 -19.63 1.72
CA LYS A 26 -12.77 -20.81 1.65
C LYS A 26 -14.26 -20.47 1.76
N THR A 27 -14.63 -19.52 2.62
CA THR A 27 -16.05 -19.19 2.87
C THR A 27 -16.63 -18.25 1.83
N SER A 28 -15.85 -17.27 1.37
CA SER A 28 -16.35 -16.13 0.59
C SER A 28 -15.74 -16.04 -0.82
N GLY A 29 -14.71 -16.84 -1.10
CA GLY A 29 -13.96 -16.80 -2.35
C GLY A 29 -12.82 -15.78 -2.33
N HIS A 30 -11.80 -16.05 -3.14
CA HIS A 30 -10.57 -15.24 -3.22
C HIS A 30 -10.83 -13.78 -3.65
N ASP A 31 -11.78 -13.55 -4.54
CA ASP A 31 -12.10 -12.20 -5.01
C ASP A 31 -12.97 -11.40 -4.01
N HIS A 32 -13.21 -11.86 -2.78
CA HIS A 32 -14.05 -11.09 -1.86
C HIS A 32 -13.32 -9.82 -1.35
N PRO A 33 -13.97 -8.65 -1.23
CA PRO A 33 -13.34 -7.42 -0.71
C PRO A 33 -12.68 -7.56 0.67
N ASP A 34 -13.20 -8.47 1.51
CA ASP A 34 -12.61 -8.77 2.81
C ASP A 34 -11.26 -9.49 2.68
N VAL A 35 -11.03 -10.30 1.64
CA VAL A 35 -9.74 -10.93 1.35
C VAL A 35 -8.70 -9.84 1.09
N ALA A 36 -9.04 -8.84 0.27
CA ALA A 36 -8.18 -7.67 0.05
C ALA A 36 -7.87 -6.90 1.35
N THR A 37 -8.85 -6.81 2.26
CA THR A 37 -8.65 -6.19 3.58
C THR A 37 -7.69 -7.00 4.44
N MET A 38 -7.82 -8.32 4.45
CA MET A 38 -6.91 -9.22 5.18
C MET A 38 -5.49 -9.22 4.60
N LEU A 39 -5.35 -9.24 3.28
CA LEU A 39 -4.08 -9.08 2.57
C LEU A 39 -3.40 -7.75 2.94
N ASN A 40 -4.15 -6.64 2.97
CA ASN A 40 -3.64 -5.35 3.40
C ASN A 40 -3.18 -5.37 4.87
N ILE A 41 -3.94 -6.01 5.77
CA ILE A 41 -3.52 -6.16 7.19
C ILE A 41 -2.21 -6.94 7.28
N LEU A 42 -2.08 -8.07 6.59
CA LEU A 42 -0.84 -8.86 6.58
C LEU A 42 0.33 -8.07 5.99
N ALA A 43 0.08 -7.27 4.95
CA ALA A 43 1.10 -6.39 4.38
C ALA A 43 1.61 -5.35 5.37
N LEU A 44 0.74 -4.76 6.20
CA LEU A 44 1.15 -3.83 7.27
C LEU A 44 2.02 -4.55 8.30
N VAL A 45 1.67 -5.78 8.69
CA VAL A 45 2.47 -6.59 9.62
C VAL A 45 3.86 -6.90 9.04
N TYR A 46 3.96 -7.16 7.74
CA TYR A 46 5.27 -7.36 7.08
C TYR A 46 6.05 -6.06 6.90
N ARG A 47 5.39 -4.95 6.60
CA ARG A 47 6.02 -3.63 6.56
C ARG A 47 6.68 -3.29 7.90
N ASP A 48 6.00 -3.55 9.00
CA ASP A 48 6.52 -3.24 10.35
C ASP A 48 7.72 -4.13 10.73
N GLN A 49 7.91 -5.26 10.02
CA GLN A 49 9.10 -6.11 10.05
C GLN A 49 10.18 -5.71 9.03
N ASN A 50 10.03 -4.60 8.30
CA ASN A 50 10.86 -4.21 7.16
C ASN A 50 10.86 -5.21 5.98
N LYS A 51 9.90 -6.13 5.93
CA LYS A 51 9.71 -7.10 4.84
C LYS A 51 8.92 -6.48 3.69
N TYR A 52 9.52 -5.45 3.09
CA TYR A 52 8.85 -4.58 2.11
C TYR A 52 8.48 -5.29 0.80
N LYS A 53 9.21 -6.34 0.41
CA LYS A 53 8.92 -7.09 -0.82
C LYS A 53 7.67 -7.94 -0.64
N GLU A 54 7.58 -8.64 0.48
CA GLU A 54 6.44 -9.48 0.87
C GLU A 54 5.19 -8.62 1.06
N ALA A 55 5.32 -7.47 1.73
CA ALA A 55 4.23 -6.52 1.86
C ALA A 55 3.73 -5.99 0.51
N ALA A 56 4.64 -5.69 -0.43
CA ALA A 56 4.25 -5.18 -1.75
C ALA A 56 3.51 -6.24 -2.59
N ASN A 57 3.93 -7.51 -2.52
CA ASN A 57 3.24 -8.59 -3.22
C ASN A 57 1.78 -8.71 -2.75
N LEU A 58 1.56 -8.71 -1.43
CA LEU A 58 0.22 -8.77 -0.85
C LEU A 58 -0.65 -7.57 -1.22
N LEU A 59 -0.08 -6.37 -1.27
CA LEU A 59 -0.83 -5.19 -1.67
C LEU A 59 -1.15 -5.16 -3.17
N ASN A 60 -0.30 -5.72 -4.04
CA ASN A 60 -0.64 -5.86 -5.46
C ASN A 60 -1.83 -6.81 -5.65
N GLU A 61 -1.88 -7.89 -4.87
CA GLU A 61 -3.00 -8.83 -4.87
C GLU A 61 -4.29 -8.18 -4.32
N ALA A 62 -4.18 -7.46 -3.19
CA ALA A 62 -5.29 -6.68 -2.64
C ALA A 62 -5.79 -5.59 -3.60
N LEU A 63 -4.88 -4.97 -4.36
CA LEU A 63 -5.21 -3.98 -5.38
C LEU A 63 -6.05 -4.61 -6.50
N HIS A 64 -5.60 -5.75 -7.02
CA HIS A 64 -6.32 -6.47 -8.07
C HIS A 64 -7.75 -6.83 -7.64
N ILE A 65 -7.93 -7.37 -6.44
CA ILE A 65 -9.25 -7.72 -5.90
C ILE A 65 -10.12 -6.46 -5.74
N ARG A 66 -9.57 -5.37 -5.20
CA ARG A 66 -10.32 -4.12 -5.01
C ARG A 66 -10.75 -3.48 -6.32
N GLU A 67 -9.88 -3.47 -7.33
CA GLU A 67 -10.22 -2.96 -8.66
C GLU A 67 -11.35 -3.79 -9.29
N LYS A 68 -11.26 -5.11 -9.20
CA LYS A 68 -12.26 -6.04 -9.74
C LYS A 68 -13.62 -5.89 -9.06
N CYS A 69 -13.66 -5.72 -7.75
CA CYS A 69 -14.91 -5.77 -6.98
C CYS A 69 -15.54 -4.41 -6.72
N LEU A 70 -14.73 -3.35 -6.62
CA LEU A 70 -15.19 -2.01 -6.22
C LEU A 70 -15.06 -1.00 -7.37
N GLY A 71 -14.32 -1.35 -8.43
CA GLY A 71 -13.96 -0.46 -9.52
C GLY A 71 -12.70 0.35 -9.25
N GLU A 72 -12.03 0.76 -10.32
CA GLU A 72 -10.71 1.40 -10.28
C GLU A 72 -10.69 2.76 -9.55
N ASN A 73 -11.82 3.46 -9.50
CA ASN A 73 -11.94 4.77 -8.87
C ASN A 73 -12.43 4.72 -7.42
N HIS A 74 -12.47 3.54 -6.80
CA HIS A 74 -12.94 3.41 -5.42
C HIS A 74 -11.88 3.93 -4.42
N PRO A 75 -12.27 4.61 -3.32
CA PRO A 75 -11.32 5.08 -2.30
C PRO A 75 -10.39 4.01 -1.71
N ALA A 76 -10.87 2.77 -1.62
CA ALA A 76 -10.05 1.63 -1.19
C ALA A 76 -8.90 1.30 -2.17
N VAL A 77 -9.10 1.52 -3.48
CA VAL A 77 -8.04 1.41 -4.50
C VAL A 77 -6.98 2.48 -4.25
N ALA A 78 -7.38 3.73 -4.05
CA ALA A 78 -6.47 4.83 -3.73
C ALA A 78 -5.65 4.57 -2.45
N ALA A 79 -6.28 4.02 -1.40
CA ALA A 79 -5.58 3.64 -0.17
C ALA A 79 -4.51 2.55 -0.43
N THR A 80 -4.84 1.55 -1.25
CA THR A 80 -3.91 0.46 -1.60
C THR A 80 -2.73 0.95 -2.42
N LEU A 81 -3.00 1.76 -3.45
CA LEU A 81 -2.00 2.39 -4.31
C LEU A 81 -1.03 3.25 -3.49
N ASN A 82 -1.55 4.05 -2.55
CA ASN A 82 -0.71 4.84 -1.66
C ASN A 82 0.18 3.96 -0.77
N ASN A 83 -0.35 2.86 -0.23
CA ASN A 83 0.45 1.94 0.58
C ASN A 83 1.56 1.28 -0.24
N LEU A 84 1.29 0.88 -1.49
CA LEU A 84 2.32 0.38 -2.42
C LEU A 84 3.40 1.42 -2.72
N ALA A 85 2.99 2.67 -3.00
CA ALA A 85 3.92 3.78 -3.25
C ALA A 85 4.88 3.98 -2.07
N VAL A 86 4.35 3.96 -0.83
CA VAL A 86 5.17 4.05 0.38
C VAL A 86 6.18 2.90 0.48
N LEU A 87 5.76 1.66 0.20
CA LEU A 87 6.66 0.51 0.22
C LEU A 87 7.78 0.60 -0.84
N TYR A 88 7.47 1.09 -2.03
CA TYR A 88 8.49 1.33 -3.06
C TYR A 88 9.43 2.47 -2.69
N GLY A 89 8.92 3.58 -2.12
CA GLY A 89 9.74 4.65 -1.59
C GLY A 89 10.71 4.18 -0.50
N LYS A 90 10.25 3.34 0.45
CA LYS A 90 11.10 2.72 1.48
C LYS A 90 12.22 1.84 0.91
N ARG A 91 12.09 1.39 -0.34
CA ARG A 91 13.10 0.60 -1.07
C ARG A 91 13.95 1.45 -2.03
N GLY A 92 13.80 2.78 -2.02
CA GLY A 92 14.46 3.68 -2.96
C GLY A 92 13.94 3.58 -4.41
N LYS A 93 12.82 2.89 -4.63
CA LYS A 93 12.20 2.67 -5.94
C LYS A 93 11.23 3.81 -6.27
N TYR A 94 11.72 5.04 -6.29
CA TYR A 94 10.87 6.23 -6.43
C TYR A 94 10.14 6.28 -7.78
N LYS A 95 10.80 5.84 -8.87
CA LYS A 95 10.20 5.69 -10.21
C LYS A 95 9.01 4.73 -10.25
N ASP A 96 9.04 3.69 -9.42
CA ASP A 96 7.93 2.74 -9.29
C ASP A 96 6.82 3.31 -8.38
N ALA A 97 7.17 4.18 -7.43
CA ALA A 97 6.27 4.76 -6.43
C ALA A 97 5.45 5.95 -6.97
N GLU A 98 6.07 6.81 -7.77
CA GLU A 98 5.45 8.04 -8.30
C GLU A 98 4.13 7.78 -9.07
N PRO A 99 4.07 6.88 -10.06
CA PRO A 99 2.81 6.66 -10.81
C PRO A 99 1.68 6.14 -9.92
N LEU A 100 2.00 5.33 -8.91
CA LEU A 100 1.01 4.84 -7.94
C LEU A 100 0.48 5.98 -7.06
N CYS A 101 1.38 6.88 -6.63
CA CYS A 101 1.02 8.02 -5.80
C CYS A 101 0.14 9.03 -6.56
N LYS A 102 0.44 9.27 -7.86
CA LYS A 102 -0.36 10.09 -8.77
C LYS A 102 -1.75 9.48 -9.01
N ARG A 103 -1.85 8.19 -9.29
CA ARG A 103 -3.15 7.53 -9.49
C ARG A 103 -4.01 7.57 -8.22
N ALA A 104 -3.41 7.38 -7.04
CA ALA A 104 -4.11 7.53 -5.77
C ALA A 104 -4.59 8.97 -5.51
N LEU A 105 -3.83 9.98 -5.96
CA LEU A 105 -4.21 11.39 -5.88
C LEU A 105 -5.44 11.67 -6.74
N GLU A 106 -5.39 11.29 -8.01
CA GLU A 106 -6.49 11.47 -8.96
C GLU A 106 -7.82 10.87 -8.42
N ILE A 107 -7.77 9.65 -7.89
CA ILE A 107 -8.95 9.01 -7.29
C ILE A 107 -9.47 9.82 -6.10
N ARG A 108 -8.59 10.27 -5.20
CA ARG A 108 -9.02 11.04 -4.02
C ARG A 108 -9.57 12.41 -4.39
N GLU A 109 -8.98 13.10 -5.35
CA GLU A 109 -9.48 14.37 -5.85
C GLU A 109 -10.87 14.21 -6.47
N ASN A 110 -11.07 13.18 -7.30
CA ASN A 110 -12.35 12.90 -7.93
C ASN A 110 -13.45 12.54 -6.93
N VAL A 111 -13.13 11.81 -5.85
CA VAL A 111 -14.13 11.34 -4.88
C VAL A 111 -14.40 12.36 -3.76
N LEU A 112 -13.37 13.07 -3.29
CA LEU A 112 -13.43 13.89 -2.08
C LEU A 112 -13.35 15.39 -2.35
N GLY A 113 -12.92 15.79 -3.56
CA GLY A 113 -12.60 17.17 -3.89
C GLY A 113 -11.19 17.58 -3.48
N ALA A 114 -10.63 18.56 -4.20
CA ALA A 114 -9.23 18.99 -4.06
C ALA A 114 -8.88 19.53 -2.65
N ASP A 115 -9.84 20.12 -1.95
CA ASP A 115 -9.62 20.73 -0.63
C ASP A 115 -9.68 19.72 0.54
N HIS A 116 -9.93 18.43 0.24
CA HIS A 116 -10.05 17.42 1.29
C HIS A 116 -8.69 17.12 1.96
N PRO A 117 -8.62 16.95 3.29
CA PRO A 117 -7.36 16.67 4.00
C PRO A 117 -6.59 15.45 3.48
N ASP A 118 -7.28 14.43 2.97
CA ASP A 118 -6.62 13.23 2.41
C ASP A 118 -6.03 13.45 1.02
N VAL A 119 -6.48 14.47 0.27
CA VAL A 119 -5.81 14.95 -0.94
C VAL A 119 -4.53 15.68 -0.55
N ALA A 120 -4.58 16.57 0.43
CA ALA A 120 -3.38 17.25 0.95
C ALA A 120 -2.31 16.27 1.46
N LYS A 121 -2.72 15.21 2.20
CA LYS A 121 -1.81 14.14 2.61
C LYS A 121 -1.20 13.40 1.41
N GLN A 122 -1.99 13.16 0.36
CA GLN A 122 -1.50 12.49 -0.84
C GLN A 122 -0.50 13.34 -1.62
N LEU A 123 -0.76 14.65 -1.75
CA LEU A 123 0.17 15.61 -2.34
C LEU A 123 1.50 15.65 -1.58
N ASN A 124 1.46 15.61 -0.24
CA ASN A 124 2.67 15.53 0.58
C ASN A 124 3.46 14.24 0.29
N ASN A 125 2.79 13.09 0.17
CA ASN A 125 3.47 11.84 -0.19
C ASN A 125 4.10 11.90 -1.58
N LEU A 126 3.41 12.50 -2.55
CA LEU A 126 3.93 12.69 -3.90
C LEU A 126 5.17 13.60 -3.91
N ALA A 127 5.12 14.72 -3.19
CA ALA A 127 6.25 15.64 -3.06
C ALA A 127 7.48 14.96 -2.43
N LEU A 128 7.28 14.13 -1.40
CA LEU A 128 8.36 13.35 -0.79
C LEU A 128 8.99 12.35 -1.76
N ILE A 129 8.18 11.65 -2.56
CA ILE A 129 8.69 10.69 -3.57
C ILE A 129 9.51 11.43 -4.62
N ILE A 130 8.98 12.54 -5.15
CA ILE A 130 9.64 13.34 -6.19
C ILE A 130 10.95 13.94 -5.66
N SER A 131 10.94 14.55 -4.48
CA SER A 131 12.15 15.12 -3.88
C SER A 131 13.24 14.06 -3.64
N SER A 132 12.84 12.86 -3.21
CA SER A 132 13.77 11.76 -2.98
C SER A 132 14.34 11.20 -4.30
N GLU A 133 13.54 11.19 -5.37
CA GLU A 133 14.01 10.82 -6.71
C GLU A 133 15.06 11.79 -7.24
N TYR A 134 14.78 13.10 -7.20
CA TYR A 134 15.72 14.12 -7.67
C TYR A 134 17.03 14.10 -6.88
N GLY A 135 16.98 14.01 -5.54
CA GLY A 135 18.18 13.90 -4.72
C GLY A 135 19.02 12.64 -5.05
N ASN A 136 18.38 11.53 -5.38
CA ASN A 136 19.06 10.30 -5.78
C ASN A 136 19.72 10.44 -7.18
N LEU A 137 19.06 11.12 -8.11
CA LEU A 137 19.61 11.38 -9.45
C LEU A 137 20.85 12.28 -9.38
N ASP A 138 20.82 13.32 -8.54
CA ASP A 138 21.96 14.22 -8.36
C ASP A 138 23.15 13.51 -7.68
N TYR A 139 22.90 12.69 -6.66
CA TYR A 139 23.94 11.87 -6.03
C TYR A 139 24.59 10.91 -7.04
N THR A 140 23.79 10.20 -7.84
CA THR A 140 24.28 9.23 -8.83
C THR A 140 25.09 9.89 -9.95
N ARG A 141 24.79 11.15 -10.30
CA ARG A 141 25.54 11.93 -11.29
C ARG A 141 26.87 12.43 -10.76
N LEU A 142 26.95 12.78 -9.48
CA LEU A 142 28.19 13.26 -8.84
C LEU A 142 29.16 12.14 -8.44
N SER A 143 28.67 10.91 -8.26
CA SER A 143 29.49 9.75 -7.87
C SER A 143 30.10 8.96 -9.04
N ARG A 144 30.11 9.54 -10.26
CA ARG A 144 30.68 8.94 -11.48
C ARG A 144 31.82 9.80 -11.99
#